data_AF-A0A9P0PE34-F1
#
_entry.id   AF-A0A9P0PE34-F1
#
_cell.length_a   1.000
_cell.length_b   1.000
_cell.length_c   1.000
_cell.angle_alpha   90.00
_cell.angle_beta   90.00
_cell.angle_gamma   90.00
#
_symmetry.space_group_name_H-M   'P 1'
#
loop_
_entity.id
_entity.type
_entity.pdbx_description
1 polymer ?
#
loop_
_entity_poly.entity_id
_entity_poly.type
_entity_poly.pdbx_seq_one_letter_code
_entity_poly.pdbx_strand_id
1 'polypeptide(L)'
;MWPEVEKAKNEHRRELALTGKEISKRINEDGLDRAIFELTNLNYLNISETTLSELPDKLGSLQNLQTLLLHSNKLEKINEAISSLEKLKILDLSQNCIETAPECLDSLTQLVTLNLSGNKLESFPCLTKTTKLTVLDLSNNKLKSFSNICSENFGNLSELKLSHNEIEEIPVTISNLNQLKMLDLNTNKITSIPGELVDCQKLKEVNLKSNPVSDRRLLKLIDQCRTKQIVDYVKQHCPKTTILEKKAKDKKNTKKCSDDEEDDDSHVEYKHSINVTSYDNSFKIVINDSVANIRDHIAACIVNGVNFSEDTFKKFIQLQNKLHDTVCEKRNFATIATHDFNKLPPGNLVYTTSPPNELVIKPLNKNGMVTGAELFGKLQTEANNLRKEKKRNVYSGIHKYLYLIEGKVQYPCLLNGNNEVISFPPLTNSDISKIDVNTTKIFVEVTSSISQHACKKVLDTLLREMVVILDKDLDIQQVRTEDQNGQTKVVYPSKTDLNFEKGVHIKVHRH
;
A
#
# COMPACT_ATOMS: atom_id res chain seq x y z
N MET A 1 33.31 19.09 -29.76
CA MET A 1 32.87 19.88 -28.59
C MET A 1 32.06 21.06 -29.12
N TRP A 2 30.87 21.28 -28.60
CA TRP A 2 30.00 22.37 -29.04
C TRP A 2 30.52 23.72 -28.52
N PRO A 3 30.41 24.82 -29.29
CA PRO A 3 30.95 26.13 -28.90
C PRO A 3 30.44 26.65 -27.55
N GLU A 4 29.19 26.35 -27.21
CA GLU A 4 28.54 26.73 -25.95
C GLU A 4 29.17 26.00 -24.76
N VAL A 5 29.52 24.72 -24.95
CA VAL A 5 30.15 23.85 -23.94
C VAL A 5 31.61 24.26 -23.74
N GLU A 6 32.33 24.52 -24.83
CA GLU A 6 33.71 25.02 -24.78
C GLU A 6 33.80 26.37 -24.07
N LYS A 7 32.89 27.30 -24.37
CA LYS A 7 32.80 28.59 -23.68
C LYS A 7 32.52 28.42 -22.20
N ALA A 8 31.58 27.55 -21.83
CA ALA A 8 31.28 27.27 -20.43
C ALA A 8 32.49 26.67 -19.68
N LYS A 9 33.26 25.80 -20.35
CA LYS A 9 34.50 25.23 -19.82
C LYS A 9 35.57 26.30 -19.57
N ASN A 10 35.85 27.12 -20.59
CA ASN A 10 36.91 28.13 -20.57
C ASN A 10 36.62 29.27 -19.57
N GLU A 11 35.35 29.64 -19.42
CA GLU A 11 34.92 30.71 -18.49
C GLU A 11 34.53 30.18 -17.10
N HIS A 12 34.68 28.88 -16.82
CA HIS A 12 34.29 28.24 -15.56
C HIS A 12 32.85 28.55 -15.13
N ARG A 13 31.91 28.53 -16.09
CA ARG A 13 30.52 28.84 -15.83
C ARG A 13 29.87 27.77 -14.96
N ARG A 14 28.89 28.21 -14.15
CA ARG A 14 28.05 27.32 -13.31
C ARG A 14 26.69 27.02 -13.93
N GLU A 15 26.42 27.59 -15.10
CA GLU A 15 25.14 27.49 -15.78
C GLU A 15 25.38 27.21 -17.25
N LEU A 16 24.63 26.25 -17.78
CA LEU A 16 24.64 25.90 -19.19
C LEU A 16 23.21 25.69 -19.67
N ALA A 17 22.82 26.40 -20.72
CA ALA A 17 21.54 26.25 -21.39
C ALA A 17 21.78 25.88 -22.86
N LEU A 18 21.22 24.74 -23.26
CA LEU A 18 21.31 24.14 -24.58
C LEU A 18 19.88 23.96 -25.08
N THR A 19 19.32 25.02 -25.65
CA THR A 19 17.91 25.06 -26.12
C THR A 19 17.82 25.48 -27.58
N GLY A 20 16.66 25.22 -28.17
CA GLY A 20 16.32 25.70 -29.51
C GLY A 20 16.70 24.73 -30.64
N LYS A 21 16.28 25.10 -31.86
CA LYS A 21 16.28 24.23 -33.05
C LYS A 21 17.67 23.73 -33.46
N GLU A 22 18.69 24.56 -33.30
CA GLU A 22 20.06 24.22 -33.68
C GLU A 22 20.66 23.15 -32.75
N ILE A 23 20.48 23.30 -31.43
CA ILE A 23 20.86 22.28 -30.46
C ILE A 23 20.08 20.99 -30.71
N SER A 24 18.77 21.09 -30.94
CA SER A 24 17.94 19.93 -31.26
C SER A 24 18.43 19.19 -32.51
N LYS A 25 18.84 19.92 -33.55
CA LYS A 25 19.42 19.32 -34.76
C LYS A 25 20.70 18.54 -34.44
N ARG A 26 21.63 19.14 -33.67
CA ARG A 26 22.87 18.48 -33.26
C ARG A 26 22.62 17.24 -32.41
N ILE A 27 21.67 17.28 -31.47
CA ILE A 27 21.27 16.11 -30.67
C ILE A 27 20.76 14.98 -31.57
N ASN A 28 19.97 15.31 -32.58
CA ASN A 28 19.40 14.33 -33.49
C ASN A 28 20.45 13.72 -34.45
N GLU A 29 21.50 14.46 -34.81
CA GLU A 29 22.57 14.01 -35.72
C GLU A 29 23.66 13.22 -34.98
N ASP A 30 24.17 13.76 -33.87
CA ASP A 30 25.39 13.27 -33.21
C ASP A 30 25.17 12.85 -31.73
N GLY A 31 23.97 13.01 -31.21
CA GLY A 31 23.67 12.85 -29.79
C GLY A 31 24.15 14.02 -28.94
N LEU A 32 24.07 13.87 -27.61
CA LEU A 32 24.49 14.93 -26.69
C LEU A 32 26.02 15.00 -26.58
N ASP A 33 26.60 16.21 -26.61
CA ASP A 33 28.04 16.40 -26.45
C ASP A 33 28.54 15.87 -25.09
N ARG A 34 29.37 14.83 -25.15
CA ARG A 34 29.93 14.15 -23.95
C ARG A 34 30.76 15.09 -23.09
N ALA A 35 31.29 16.18 -23.65
CA ALA A 35 32.07 17.17 -22.91
C ALA A 35 31.25 17.94 -21.86
N ILE A 36 29.91 17.96 -21.98
CA ILE A 36 29.03 18.57 -20.96
C ILE A 36 29.27 17.93 -19.59
N PHE A 37 29.51 16.61 -19.56
CA PHE A 37 29.70 15.83 -18.33
C PHE A 37 31.07 16.03 -17.68
N GLU A 38 31.97 16.77 -18.32
CA GLU A 38 33.24 17.20 -17.72
C GLU A 38 33.09 18.51 -16.93
N LEU A 39 31.97 19.22 -17.07
CA LEU A 39 31.70 20.49 -16.42
C LEU A 39 31.19 20.31 -14.98
N THR A 40 31.98 19.69 -14.13
CA THR A 40 31.61 19.29 -12.75
C THR A 40 31.25 20.46 -11.82
N ASN A 41 31.53 21.70 -12.22
CA ASN A 41 31.17 22.92 -11.50
C ASN A 41 29.76 23.45 -11.82
N LEU A 42 29.01 22.80 -12.71
CA LEU A 42 27.66 23.21 -13.05
C LEU A 42 26.69 23.06 -11.86
N ASN A 43 25.94 24.12 -11.62
CA ASN A 43 24.80 24.15 -10.70
C ASN A 43 23.46 24.12 -11.46
N TYR A 44 23.44 24.59 -12.72
CA TYR A 44 22.26 24.68 -13.56
C TYR A 44 22.55 24.09 -14.94
N LEU A 45 21.71 23.16 -15.38
CA LEU A 45 21.74 22.59 -16.71
C LEU A 45 20.32 22.59 -17.29
N ASN A 46 20.15 23.23 -18.44
CA ASN A 46 18.91 23.24 -19.20
C ASN A 46 19.16 22.67 -20.59
N ILE A 47 18.49 21.56 -20.91
CA ILE A 47 18.48 20.95 -22.24
C ILE A 47 17.02 20.73 -22.63
N SER A 48 16.23 21.81 -22.65
CA SER A 48 14.79 21.76 -22.91
C SER A 48 14.44 22.18 -24.33
N GLU A 49 13.25 21.79 -24.81
CA GLU A 49 12.76 22.06 -26.16
C GLU A 49 13.68 21.49 -27.26
N THR A 50 14.12 20.24 -27.06
CA THR A 50 14.98 19.53 -28.02
C THR A 50 14.41 18.14 -28.35
N THR A 51 15.23 17.28 -28.94
CA THR A 51 14.85 15.91 -29.34
C THR A 51 15.52 14.84 -28.48
N LEU A 52 16.00 15.18 -27.28
CA LEU A 52 16.69 14.23 -26.41
C LEU A 52 15.77 13.05 -26.06
N SER A 53 16.18 11.83 -26.43
CA SER A 53 15.41 10.60 -26.24
C SER A 53 15.84 9.79 -25.03
N GLU A 54 17.10 9.93 -24.59
CA GLU A 54 17.65 9.23 -23.44
C GLU A 54 18.57 10.14 -22.61
N LEU A 55 18.63 9.85 -21.31
CA LEU A 55 19.61 10.46 -20.42
C LEU A 55 20.88 9.61 -20.41
N PRO A 56 22.04 10.15 -20.75
CA PRO A 56 23.29 9.38 -20.71
C PRO A 56 23.76 9.15 -19.27
N ASP A 57 24.35 7.98 -19.01
CA ASP A 57 24.78 7.60 -17.65
C ASP A 57 25.79 8.56 -17.02
N LYS A 58 26.58 9.22 -17.88
CA LYS A 58 27.57 10.23 -17.46
C LYS A 58 26.94 11.48 -16.84
N LEU A 59 25.62 11.69 -16.94
CA LEU A 59 24.93 12.78 -16.25
C LEU A 59 25.25 12.80 -14.74
N GLY A 60 25.43 11.62 -14.13
CA GLY A 60 25.75 11.48 -12.71
C GLY A 60 27.10 12.10 -12.29
N SER A 61 27.98 12.48 -13.23
CA SER A 61 29.24 13.19 -12.91
C SER A 61 29.01 14.63 -12.44
N LEU A 62 27.85 15.22 -12.73
CA LEU A 62 27.51 16.61 -12.40
C LEU A 62 27.03 16.74 -10.94
N GLN A 63 27.85 16.29 -9.98
CA GLN A 63 27.49 16.19 -8.56
C GLN A 63 27.13 17.52 -7.87
N ASN A 64 27.47 18.66 -8.48
CA ASN A 64 27.13 19.98 -7.98
C ASN A 64 25.78 20.53 -8.49
N LEU A 65 25.11 19.79 -9.37
CA LEU A 65 23.90 20.24 -10.03
C LEU A 65 22.77 20.43 -9.02
N GLN A 66 22.15 21.61 -9.05
CA GLN A 66 21.02 21.98 -8.20
C GLN A 66 19.73 22.13 -9.01
N THR A 67 19.84 22.41 -10.30
CA THR A 67 18.69 22.57 -11.20
C THR A 67 18.97 21.86 -12.52
N LEU A 68 18.07 20.94 -12.87
CA LEU A 68 18.10 20.19 -14.12
C LEU A 68 16.75 20.37 -14.82
N LEU A 69 16.77 21.02 -15.98
CA LEU A 69 15.60 21.25 -16.82
C LEU A 69 15.73 20.46 -18.11
N LEU A 70 14.79 19.57 -18.35
CA LEU A 70 14.73 18.64 -19.47
C LEU A 70 13.33 18.61 -20.09
N HIS A 71 12.58 19.70 -19.96
CA HIS A 71 11.20 19.72 -20.43
C HIS A 71 11.10 19.74 -21.95
N SER A 72 9.99 19.27 -22.50
CA SER A 72 9.72 19.31 -23.95
C SER A 72 10.80 18.58 -24.76
N ASN A 73 11.08 17.34 -24.36
CA ASN A 73 11.98 16.40 -25.03
C ASN A 73 11.22 15.12 -25.41
N LYS A 74 11.94 14.04 -25.73
CA LYS A 74 11.38 12.73 -26.10
C LYS A 74 11.83 11.62 -25.13
N LEU A 75 12.11 11.97 -23.87
CA LEU A 75 12.57 11.00 -22.88
C LEU A 75 11.46 9.98 -22.60
N GLU A 76 11.77 8.69 -22.74
CA GLU A 76 10.85 7.60 -22.41
C GLU A 76 11.11 7.02 -21.01
N LYS A 77 12.36 7.14 -20.53
CA LYS A 77 12.81 6.60 -19.25
C LYS A 77 13.72 7.58 -18.54
N ILE A 78 13.70 7.48 -17.22
CA ILE A 78 14.69 8.09 -16.33
C ILE A 78 15.64 6.98 -15.90
N ASN A 79 16.93 7.12 -16.16
CA ASN A 79 17.94 6.13 -15.76
C ASN A 79 18.50 6.41 -14.36
N GLU A 80 19.31 5.48 -13.86
CA GLU A 80 19.93 5.55 -12.52
C GLU A 80 20.90 6.73 -12.35
N ALA A 81 21.38 7.36 -13.42
CA ALA A 81 22.30 8.48 -13.34
C ALA A 81 21.75 9.69 -12.57
N ILE A 82 20.42 9.88 -12.58
CA ILE A 82 19.77 10.93 -11.78
C ILE A 82 20.05 10.73 -10.29
N SER A 83 20.18 9.49 -9.81
CA SER A 83 20.37 9.20 -8.38
C SER A 83 21.67 9.77 -7.80
N SER A 84 22.68 9.98 -8.65
CA SER A 84 23.98 10.55 -8.26
C SER A 84 23.94 12.06 -8.05
N LEU A 85 22.84 12.74 -8.40
CA LEU A 85 22.69 14.19 -8.30
C LEU A 85 22.17 14.60 -6.91
N GLU A 86 22.93 14.27 -5.86
CA GLU A 86 22.50 14.41 -4.45
C GLU A 86 22.13 15.85 -4.04
N LYS A 87 22.67 16.86 -4.74
CA LYS A 87 22.42 18.29 -4.47
C LYS A 87 21.25 18.86 -5.26
N LEU A 88 20.57 18.05 -6.07
CA LEU A 88 19.49 18.49 -6.95
C LEU A 88 18.28 18.97 -6.13
N LYS A 89 17.83 20.19 -6.44
CA LYS A 89 16.68 20.84 -5.78
C LYS A 89 15.49 20.97 -6.71
N ILE A 90 15.73 21.15 -8.00
CA ILE A 90 14.70 21.33 -9.02
C ILE A 90 14.97 20.36 -10.16
N LEU A 91 13.99 19.51 -10.45
CA LEU A 91 13.99 18.61 -11.59
C LEU A 91 12.72 18.83 -12.41
N ASP A 92 12.90 19.28 -13.66
CA ASP A 92 11.81 19.42 -14.62
C ASP A 92 11.99 18.44 -15.77
N LEU A 93 11.06 17.49 -15.87
CA LEU A 93 10.95 16.45 -16.89
C LEU A 93 9.60 16.53 -17.61
N SER A 94 8.95 17.69 -17.57
CA SER A 94 7.62 17.85 -18.16
C SER A 94 7.62 17.75 -19.69
N GLN A 95 6.48 17.43 -20.29
CA GLN A 95 6.33 17.30 -21.75
C GLN A 95 7.35 16.33 -22.35
N ASN A 96 7.39 15.12 -21.81
CA ASN A 96 8.20 14.01 -22.29
C ASN A 96 7.31 12.79 -22.57
N CYS A 97 7.91 11.63 -22.81
CA CYS A 97 7.20 10.37 -23.07
C CYS A 97 7.37 9.36 -21.94
N ILE A 98 7.63 9.81 -20.71
CA ILE A 98 7.99 8.94 -19.58
C ILE A 98 6.77 8.12 -19.15
N GLU A 99 6.93 6.80 -19.14
CA GLU A 99 5.85 5.86 -18.79
C GLU A 99 5.88 5.46 -17.31
N THR A 100 7.07 5.41 -16.72
CA THR A 100 7.27 5.05 -15.31
C THR A 100 8.26 6.01 -14.65
N ALA A 101 7.87 6.53 -13.48
CA ALA A 101 8.77 7.27 -12.60
C ALA A 101 9.54 6.26 -11.75
N PRO A 102 10.89 6.17 -11.86
CA PRO A 102 11.67 5.14 -11.18
C PRO A 102 11.83 5.43 -9.69
N GLU A 103 12.08 4.37 -8.92
CA GLU A 103 12.38 4.46 -7.48
C GLU A 103 13.69 5.20 -7.20
N CYS A 104 14.59 5.32 -8.18
CA CYS A 104 15.84 6.05 -8.04
C CYS A 104 15.64 7.54 -7.70
N LEU A 105 14.45 8.11 -7.99
CA LEU A 105 14.07 9.45 -7.52
C LEU A 105 14.10 9.57 -6.00
N ASP A 106 13.97 8.47 -5.25
CA ASP A 106 14.00 8.51 -3.78
C ASP A 106 15.39 8.87 -3.22
N SER A 107 16.45 8.72 -4.01
CA SER A 107 17.79 9.14 -3.61
C SER A 107 17.97 10.66 -3.55
N LEU A 108 17.08 11.44 -4.19
CA LEU A 108 17.18 12.90 -4.31
C LEU A 108 16.71 13.62 -3.04
N THR A 109 17.42 13.41 -1.92
CA THR A 109 17.04 13.92 -0.59
C THR A 109 16.92 15.45 -0.48
N GLN A 110 17.53 16.19 -1.42
CA GLN A 110 17.49 17.65 -1.47
C GLN A 110 16.41 18.21 -2.40
N LEU A 111 15.63 17.35 -3.07
CA LEU A 111 14.66 17.78 -4.06
C LEU A 111 13.52 18.57 -3.41
N VAL A 112 13.25 19.74 -3.97
CA VAL A 112 12.24 20.71 -3.51
C VAL A 112 11.09 20.79 -4.50
N THR A 113 11.41 20.73 -5.80
CA THR A 113 10.43 20.80 -6.90
C THR A 113 10.67 19.65 -7.87
N LEU A 114 9.61 18.89 -8.15
CA LEU A 114 9.58 17.85 -9.17
C LEU A 114 8.41 18.12 -10.13
N ASN A 115 8.73 18.31 -11.41
CA ASN A 115 7.75 18.48 -12.46
C ASN A 115 7.85 17.30 -13.45
N LEU A 116 6.81 16.50 -13.51
CA LEU A 116 6.63 15.36 -14.41
C LEU A 116 5.35 15.52 -15.24
N SER A 117 4.84 16.75 -15.36
CA SER A 117 3.60 17.01 -16.08
C SER A 117 3.72 16.73 -17.59
N GLY A 118 2.66 16.31 -18.26
CA GLY A 118 2.69 16.03 -19.70
C GLY A 118 3.56 14.82 -20.04
N ASN A 119 3.38 13.72 -19.31
CA ASN A 119 4.03 12.43 -19.55
C ASN A 119 2.96 11.33 -19.70
N LYS A 120 3.35 10.06 -19.62
CA LYS A 120 2.47 8.90 -19.76
C LYS A 120 2.36 8.08 -18.48
N LEU A 121 2.64 8.69 -17.32
CA LEU A 121 2.70 7.98 -16.04
C LEU A 121 1.35 7.39 -15.64
N GLU A 122 1.30 6.09 -15.35
CA GLU A 122 0.11 5.42 -14.81
C GLU A 122 0.11 5.32 -13.27
N SER A 123 1.29 5.40 -12.67
CA SER A 123 1.50 5.40 -11.23
C SER A 123 2.68 6.30 -10.84
N PHE A 124 2.78 6.62 -9.55
CA PHE A 124 3.92 7.32 -8.97
C PHE A 124 4.49 6.46 -7.82
N PRO A 125 5.82 6.28 -7.74
CA PRO A 125 6.46 5.42 -6.74
C PRO A 125 6.27 5.95 -5.32
N CYS A 126 6.45 5.07 -4.34
CA CYS A 126 6.49 5.47 -2.93
C CYS A 126 7.89 6.02 -2.62
N LEU A 127 7.99 7.33 -2.38
CA LEU A 127 9.24 7.96 -1.99
C LEU A 127 9.28 8.12 -0.46
N THR A 128 10.35 7.64 0.17
CA THR A 128 10.52 7.63 1.62
C THR A 128 11.59 8.60 2.12
N LYS A 129 12.58 8.91 1.29
CA LYS A 129 13.74 9.74 1.62
C LYS A 129 13.63 11.15 1.05
N THR A 130 12.82 11.38 0.01
CA THR A 130 12.58 12.69 -0.64
C THR A 130 11.67 13.61 0.21
N THR A 131 12.04 13.80 1.47
CA THR A 131 11.22 14.47 2.50
C THR A 131 11.16 15.99 2.37
N LYS A 132 12.03 16.59 1.53
CA LYS A 132 12.09 18.05 1.30
C LYS A 132 11.18 18.54 0.18
N LEU A 133 10.47 17.65 -0.50
CA LEU A 133 9.64 18.01 -1.64
C LEU A 133 8.50 18.94 -1.19
N THR A 134 8.37 20.08 -1.88
CA THR A 134 7.36 21.11 -1.59
C THR A 134 6.39 21.33 -2.73
N VAL A 135 6.82 21.06 -3.96
CA VAL A 135 6.03 21.20 -5.19
C VAL A 135 6.17 19.92 -6.00
N LEU A 136 5.03 19.29 -6.29
CA LEU A 136 4.94 18.12 -7.15
C LEU A 136 3.88 18.38 -8.22
N ASP A 137 4.30 18.40 -9.48
CA ASP A 137 3.42 18.51 -10.62
C ASP A 137 3.44 17.23 -11.45
N LEU A 138 2.29 16.56 -11.49
CA LEU A 138 2.01 15.32 -12.20
C LEU A 138 0.83 15.51 -13.17
N SER A 139 0.50 16.76 -13.51
CA SER A 139 -0.62 17.07 -14.40
C SER A 139 -0.43 16.47 -15.79
N ASN A 140 -1.51 16.22 -16.55
CA ASN A 140 -1.43 15.66 -17.91
C ASN A 140 -0.66 14.33 -17.94
N ASN A 141 -1.11 13.36 -17.14
CA ASN A 141 -0.61 11.98 -17.11
C ASN A 141 -1.81 11.01 -17.16
N LYS A 142 -1.59 9.74 -16.85
CA LYS A 142 -2.62 8.68 -16.84
C LYS A 142 -2.81 8.08 -15.44
N LEU A 143 -2.54 8.87 -14.39
CA LEU A 143 -2.61 8.39 -13.01
C LEU A 143 -4.05 8.03 -12.65
N LYS A 144 -4.25 6.81 -12.13
CA LYS A 144 -5.57 6.36 -11.61
C LYS A 144 -5.74 6.59 -10.10
N SER A 145 -4.63 6.68 -9.38
CA SER A 145 -4.58 6.93 -7.94
C SER A 145 -3.31 7.69 -7.58
N PHE A 146 -3.34 8.38 -6.45
CA PHE A 146 -2.20 9.12 -5.88
C PHE A 146 -2.03 8.84 -4.38
N SER A 147 -2.49 7.68 -3.90
CA SER A 147 -2.36 7.27 -2.49
C SER A 147 -0.92 7.28 -1.97
N ASN A 148 0.04 6.92 -2.83
CA ASN A 148 1.47 6.89 -2.48
C ASN A 148 2.03 8.28 -2.15
N ILE A 149 1.46 9.33 -2.76
CA ILE A 149 1.84 10.73 -2.55
C ILE A 149 1.25 11.26 -1.23
N CYS A 150 0.23 10.60 -0.68
CA CYS A 150 -0.41 10.95 0.60
C CYS A 150 0.22 10.22 1.80
N SER A 151 1.46 9.74 1.69
CA SER A 151 2.22 9.17 2.80
C SER A 151 2.71 10.26 3.77
N GLU A 152 3.04 9.88 5.01
CA GLU A 152 3.57 10.82 6.02
C GLU A 152 4.92 11.45 5.59
N ASN A 153 5.64 10.83 4.67
CA ASN A 153 6.95 11.29 4.18
C ASN A 153 6.85 12.57 3.34
N PHE A 154 5.69 12.84 2.72
CA PHE A 154 5.41 14.08 1.98
C PHE A 154 4.86 15.20 2.89
N GLY A 155 5.16 15.17 4.19
CA GLY A 155 4.65 16.13 5.16
C GLY A 155 5.00 17.60 4.86
N ASN A 156 6.01 17.89 4.03
CA ASN A 156 6.39 19.24 3.59
C ASN A 156 5.73 19.69 2.27
N LEU A 157 4.97 18.81 1.61
CA LEU A 157 4.37 19.10 0.31
C LEU A 157 3.34 20.23 0.46
N SER A 158 3.52 21.28 -0.32
CA SER A 158 2.73 22.51 -0.27
C SER A 158 1.88 22.71 -1.51
N GLU A 159 2.32 22.23 -2.66
CA GLU A 159 1.58 22.28 -3.92
C GLU A 159 1.59 20.90 -4.56
N LEU A 160 0.39 20.36 -4.80
CA LEU A 160 0.18 19.10 -5.50
C LEU A 160 -0.72 19.35 -6.70
N LYS A 161 -0.17 19.18 -7.90
CA LYS A 161 -0.88 19.37 -9.17
C LYS A 161 -1.04 18.04 -9.87
N LEU A 162 -2.29 17.64 -10.09
CA LEU A 162 -2.72 16.35 -10.62
C LEU A 162 -3.80 16.55 -11.69
N SER A 163 -3.88 17.75 -12.28
CA SER A 163 -4.90 18.06 -13.28
C SER A 163 -4.74 17.19 -14.53
N HIS A 164 -5.83 16.93 -15.27
CA HIS A 164 -5.79 16.14 -16.50
C HIS A 164 -5.16 14.74 -16.29
N ASN A 165 -5.73 13.97 -15.37
CA ASN A 165 -5.37 12.57 -15.11
C ASN A 165 -6.63 11.69 -15.14
N GLU A 166 -6.50 10.43 -14.74
CA GLU A 166 -7.58 9.45 -14.65
C GLU A 166 -7.96 9.11 -13.20
N ILE A 167 -7.73 10.04 -12.27
CA ILE A 167 -7.90 9.77 -10.83
C ILE A 167 -9.37 9.58 -10.50
N GLU A 168 -9.69 8.45 -9.89
CA GLU A 168 -11.08 8.07 -9.57
C GLU A 168 -11.50 8.52 -8.17
N GLU A 169 -10.56 8.61 -7.23
CA GLU A 169 -10.82 8.98 -5.84
C GLU A 169 -9.70 9.81 -5.21
N ILE A 170 -10.09 10.67 -4.27
CA ILE A 170 -9.17 11.33 -3.35
C ILE A 170 -9.03 10.41 -2.12
N PRO A 171 -7.83 9.93 -1.78
CA PRO A 171 -7.65 9.02 -0.66
C PRO A 171 -7.86 9.75 0.68
N VAL A 172 -8.38 9.04 1.69
CA VAL A 172 -8.57 9.59 3.04
C VAL A 172 -7.27 10.03 3.71
N THR A 173 -6.15 9.43 3.28
CA THR A 173 -4.80 9.79 3.72
C THR A 173 -4.34 11.15 3.22
N ILE A 174 -5.12 11.87 2.38
CA ILE A 174 -4.85 13.27 2.00
C ILE A 174 -4.62 14.15 3.23
N SER A 175 -5.26 13.81 4.36
CA SER A 175 -5.10 14.47 5.66
C SER A 175 -3.66 14.45 6.20
N ASN A 176 -2.79 13.55 5.72
CA ASN A 176 -1.37 13.51 6.09
C ASN A 176 -0.59 14.71 5.53
N LEU A 177 -1.07 15.34 4.45
CA LEU A 177 -0.41 16.47 3.80
C LEU A 177 -0.70 17.78 4.54
N ASN A 178 -0.19 17.87 5.77
CA ASN A 178 -0.45 18.98 6.71
C ASN A 178 0.05 20.35 6.23
N GLN A 179 0.99 20.38 5.28
CA GLN A 179 1.55 21.60 4.70
C GLN A 179 0.92 22.00 3.37
N LEU A 180 -0.04 21.21 2.87
CA LEU A 180 -0.66 21.42 1.55
C LEU A 180 -1.44 22.72 1.54
N LYS A 181 -1.10 23.59 0.59
CA LYS A 181 -1.73 24.90 0.35
C LYS A 181 -2.55 24.89 -0.93
N MET A 182 -2.10 24.17 -1.95
CA MET A 182 -2.74 24.07 -3.25
C MET A 182 -2.90 22.61 -3.65
N LEU A 183 -4.13 22.23 -3.98
CA LEU A 183 -4.46 20.93 -4.58
C LEU A 183 -5.20 21.15 -5.90
N ASP A 184 -4.57 20.80 -7.01
CA ASP A 184 -5.22 20.83 -8.32
C ASP A 184 -5.54 19.42 -8.80
N LEU A 185 -6.84 19.11 -8.91
CA LEU A 185 -7.39 17.85 -9.40
C LEU A 185 -8.36 18.09 -10.58
N ASN A 186 -8.27 19.24 -11.25
CA ASN A 186 -9.12 19.56 -12.39
C ASN A 186 -9.05 18.50 -13.49
N THR A 187 -10.18 18.19 -14.13
CA THR A 187 -10.24 17.23 -15.24
C THR A 187 -9.71 15.84 -14.83
N ASN A 188 -10.44 15.18 -13.95
CA ASN A 188 -10.21 13.81 -13.48
C ASN A 188 -11.54 13.02 -13.48
N LYS A 189 -11.55 11.83 -12.91
CA LYS A 189 -12.73 10.95 -12.79
C LYS A 189 -13.31 10.93 -11.37
N ILE A 190 -13.06 11.98 -10.57
CA ILE A 190 -13.44 12.02 -9.16
C ILE A 190 -14.95 12.16 -9.00
N THR A 191 -15.57 11.16 -8.37
CA THR A 191 -17.02 11.14 -8.14
C THR A 191 -17.45 11.74 -6.80
N SER A 192 -16.53 11.80 -5.84
CA SER A 192 -16.82 12.22 -4.47
C SER A 192 -15.59 12.76 -3.75
N ILE A 193 -15.82 13.60 -2.74
CA ILE A 193 -14.77 14.23 -1.94
C ILE A 193 -14.83 13.68 -0.51
N PRO A 194 -13.70 13.21 0.07
CA PRO A 194 -13.63 12.77 1.45
C PRO A 194 -13.69 13.95 2.43
N GLY A 195 -14.34 13.78 3.59
CA GLY A 195 -14.35 14.80 4.64
C GLY A 195 -12.97 15.12 5.22
N GLU A 196 -12.01 14.19 5.07
CA GLU A 196 -10.61 14.30 5.47
C GLU A 196 -9.86 15.42 4.73
N LEU A 197 -10.37 15.89 3.58
CA LEU A 197 -9.78 17.03 2.87
C LEU A 197 -9.76 18.30 3.74
N VAL A 198 -10.69 18.43 4.69
CA VAL A 198 -10.76 19.56 5.63
C VAL A 198 -9.64 19.50 6.69
N ASP A 199 -9.03 18.33 6.89
CA ASP A 199 -7.93 18.15 7.84
C ASP A 199 -6.60 18.68 7.30
N CYS A 200 -6.53 19.00 5.99
CA CYS A 200 -5.46 19.79 5.41
C CYS A 200 -5.58 21.27 5.85
N GLN A 201 -5.19 21.58 7.08
CA GLN A 201 -5.45 22.88 7.72
C GLN A 201 -4.86 24.10 6.98
N LYS A 202 -3.86 23.88 6.13
CA LYS A 202 -3.18 24.95 5.37
C LYS A 202 -3.72 25.11 3.94
N LEU A 203 -4.73 24.34 3.56
CA LEU A 203 -5.28 24.32 2.21
C LEU A 203 -6.00 25.63 1.91
N LYS A 204 -5.50 26.36 0.91
CA LYS A 204 -6.01 27.67 0.46
C LYS A 204 -6.70 27.58 -0.89
N GLU A 205 -6.21 26.68 -1.74
CA GLU A 205 -6.67 26.51 -3.11
C GLU A 205 -6.97 25.04 -3.40
N VAL A 206 -8.18 24.78 -3.91
CA VAL A 206 -8.63 23.46 -4.34
C VAL A 206 -9.32 23.62 -5.67
N ASN A 207 -8.76 23.02 -6.70
CA ASN A 207 -9.37 22.99 -8.02
C ASN A 207 -9.90 21.58 -8.31
N LEU A 208 -11.22 21.46 -8.43
CA LEU A 208 -11.93 20.21 -8.70
C LEU A 208 -12.80 20.30 -9.95
N LYS A 209 -12.60 21.34 -10.76
CA LYS A 209 -13.38 21.56 -11.99
C LYS A 209 -13.31 20.35 -12.92
N SER A 210 -14.32 20.20 -13.75
CA SER A 210 -14.37 19.14 -14.77
C SER A 210 -14.20 17.73 -14.20
N ASN A 211 -14.78 17.46 -13.02
CA ASN A 211 -14.89 16.12 -12.42
C ASN A 211 -16.37 15.69 -12.34
N PRO A 212 -16.67 14.39 -12.48
CA PRO A 212 -18.04 13.85 -12.40
C PRO A 212 -18.55 13.76 -10.94
N VAL A 213 -18.46 14.84 -10.18
CA VAL A 213 -18.89 14.87 -8.76
C VAL A 213 -20.40 14.64 -8.66
N SER A 214 -20.79 13.62 -7.89
CA SER A 214 -22.20 13.18 -7.78
C SER A 214 -23.10 14.19 -7.05
N ASP A 215 -22.54 14.98 -6.13
CA ASP A 215 -23.27 16.01 -5.40
C ASP A 215 -23.44 17.27 -6.26
N ARG A 216 -24.68 17.51 -6.72
CA ARG A 216 -25.05 18.64 -7.58
C ARG A 216 -24.86 20.00 -6.91
N ARG A 217 -24.99 20.10 -5.59
CA ARG A 217 -24.80 21.37 -4.88
C ARG A 217 -23.33 21.69 -4.77
N LEU A 218 -22.51 20.70 -4.41
CA LEU A 218 -21.06 20.81 -4.40
C LEU A 218 -20.50 21.13 -5.80
N LEU A 219 -21.02 20.50 -6.84
CA LEU A 219 -20.63 20.76 -8.23
C LEU A 219 -20.82 22.24 -8.61
N LYS A 220 -21.96 22.86 -8.24
CA LYS A 220 -22.18 24.31 -8.46
C LYS A 220 -21.16 25.19 -7.71
N LEU A 221 -20.72 24.78 -6.51
CA LEU A 221 -19.69 25.50 -5.76
C LEU A 221 -18.31 25.37 -6.43
N ILE A 222 -18.01 24.19 -6.96
CA ILE A 222 -16.79 23.90 -7.74
C ILE A 222 -16.74 24.76 -9.01
N ASP A 223 -17.83 24.81 -9.78
CA ASP A 223 -17.89 25.58 -11.03
C ASP A 223 -17.66 27.09 -10.80
N GLN A 224 -18.11 27.59 -9.64
CA GLN A 224 -17.92 28.98 -9.23
C GLN A 224 -16.53 29.28 -8.66
N CYS A 225 -15.60 28.31 -8.59
CA CYS A 225 -14.23 28.46 -8.08
C CYS A 225 -14.14 28.98 -6.63
N ARG A 226 -15.11 28.66 -5.77
CA ARG A 226 -15.18 29.23 -4.42
C ARG A 226 -14.52 28.31 -3.39
N THR A 227 -13.18 28.22 -3.39
CA THR A 227 -12.44 27.28 -2.52
C THR A 227 -12.90 27.26 -1.07
N LYS A 228 -13.05 28.44 -0.44
CA LYS A 228 -13.52 28.53 0.95
C LYS A 228 -14.91 27.92 1.13
N GLN A 229 -15.83 28.16 0.20
CA GLN A 229 -17.18 27.59 0.26
C GLN A 229 -17.18 26.09 -0.02
N ILE A 230 -16.28 25.60 -0.87
CA ILE A 230 -16.07 24.16 -1.11
C ILE A 230 -15.62 23.50 0.18
N VAL A 231 -14.58 24.04 0.84
CA VAL A 231 -14.05 23.50 2.11
C VAL A 231 -15.11 23.57 3.23
N ASP A 232 -15.83 24.69 3.36
CA ASP A 232 -16.91 24.84 4.33
C ASP A 232 -18.07 23.85 4.07
N TYR A 233 -18.41 23.61 2.80
CA TYR A 233 -19.42 22.63 2.42
C TYR A 233 -18.97 21.20 2.73
N VAL A 234 -17.73 20.84 2.38
CA VAL A 234 -17.14 19.52 2.70
C VAL A 234 -17.14 19.31 4.21
N LYS A 235 -16.79 20.33 5.00
CA LYS A 235 -16.81 20.27 6.47
C LYS A 235 -18.19 19.99 7.06
N GLN A 236 -19.26 20.47 6.43
CA GLN A 236 -20.63 20.37 6.94
C GLN A 236 -21.38 19.14 6.39
N HIS A 237 -21.04 18.69 5.17
CA HIS A 237 -21.88 17.77 4.41
C HIS A 237 -21.16 16.56 3.83
N CYS A 238 -19.82 16.59 3.69
CA CYS A 238 -19.09 15.40 3.28
C CYS A 238 -18.78 14.56 4.51
N PRO A 239 -19.19 13.28 4.54
CA PRO A 239 -18.83 12.41 5.64
C PRO A 239 -17.31 12.30 5.66
N LYS A 240 -16.72 12.59 6.82
CA LYS A 240 -15.44 11.97 7.16
C LYS A 240 -15.69 10.49 7.23
N THR A 241 -14.78 9.69 6.71
CA THR A 241 -14.89 8.24 6.76
C THR A 241 -14.81 7.80 8.21
N THR A 242 -15.96 7.73 8.89
CA THR A 242 -16.17 6.70 9.90
C THR A 242 -16.30 5.40 9.14
N ILE A 243 -15.19 4.69 8.93
CA ILE A 243 -15.03 3.37 8.25
C ILE A 243 -16.37 2.68 8.00
N LEU A 244 -17.09 3.07 6.95
CA LEU A 244 -18.37 2.53 6.50
C LEU A 244 -18.73 3.40 5.27
N GLU A 245 -19.06 2.75 4.16
CA GLU A 245 -19.64 3.34 2.93
C GLU A 245 -18.68 3.90 1.86
N LYS A 246 -18.17 3.00 1.00
CA LYS A 246 -18.16 3.12 -0.48
C LYS A 246 -17.71 1.80 -1.13
N LYS A 247 -18.66 0.87 -1.30
CA LYS A 247 -18.57 -0.24 -2.26
C LYS A 247 -19.92 -0.38 -2.95
N ALA A 248 -20.20 0.53 -3.87
CA ALA A 248 -21.26 0.32 -4.85
C ALA A 248 -21.07 1.28 -6.03
N LYS A 249 -20.33 0.80 -7.04
CA LYS A 249 -20.40 1.12 -8.48
C LYS A 249 -18.99 1.18 -9.05
N ASP A 250 -18.48 0.02 -9.45
CA ASP A 250 -17.88 -0.15 -10.77
C ASP A 250 -17.53 -1.63 -10.99
N LYS A 251 -18.54 -2.36 -11.48
CA LYS A 251 -18.38 -3.64 -12.18
C LYS A 251 -19.15 -3.51 -13.48
N LYS A 252 -18.42 -3.35 -14.59
CA LYS A 252 -18.65 -4.04 -15.88
C LYS A 252 -17.77 -3.44 -16.98
N ASN A 253 -16.64 -4.08 -17.27
CA ASN A 253 -16.47 -4.86 -18.51
C ASN A 253 -15.00 -5.22 -18.70
N THR A 254 -14.69 -6.49 -18.41
CA THR A 254 -13.47 -7.17 -18.81
C THR A 254 -13.60 -7.67 -20.26
N LYS A 255 -12.55 -7.51 -21.06
CA LYS A 255 -12.30 -8.37 -22.23
C LYS A 255 -10.79 -8.69 -22.32
N LYS A 256 -10.54 -9.99 -22.50
CA LYS A 256 -9.27 -10.75 -22.53
C LYS A 256 -8.34 -10.40 -23.69
N CYS A 257 -7.04 -10.61 -23.47
CA CYS A 257 -6.02 -11.32 -24.28
C CYS A 257 -4.74 -11.39 -23.40
N SER A 258 -4.24 -12.54 -22.91
CA SER A 258 -3.54 -13.69 -23.54
C SER A 258 -2.13 -13.40 -24.06
N ASP A 259 -1.21 -14.20 -23.52
CA ASP A 259 0.14 -14.61 -23.96
C ASP A 259 1.27 -13.58 -23.67
N ASP A 260 2.11 -13.85 -22.67
CA ASP A 260 3.32 -14.72 -22.67
C ASP A 260 4.53 -13.92 -23.15
N GLU A 261 5.51 -13.69 -22.26
CA GLU A 261 6.94 -13.64 -22.62
C GLU A 261 7.80 -13.72 -21.33
N GLU A 262 8.78 -14.60 -21.40
CA GLU A 262 9.70 -15.03 -20.35
C GLU A 262 10.89 -14.07 -20.15
N ASP A 263 11.40 -14.08 -18.90
CA ASP A 263 12.78 -13.89 -18.43
C ASP A 263 13.64 -12.69 -18.87
N ASP A 264 14.11 -11.93 -17.86
CA ASP A 264 15.55 -11.71 -17.69
C ASP A 264 15.92 -11.47 -16.21
N ASP A 265 16.69 -12.41 -15.65
CA ASP A 265 17.06 -12.55 -14.25
C ASP A 265 18.40 -11.81 -14.00
N SER A 266 18.33 -10.51 -13.72
CA SER A 266 19.49 -9.77 -13.22
C SER A 266 19.66 -10.07 -11.72
N HIS A 267 20.64 -10.92 -11.39
CA HIS A 267 21.09 -11.32 -10.05
C HIS A 267 20.63 -10.42 -8.89
N VAL A 268 19.42 -10.65 -8.39
CA VAL A 268 19.02 -10.24 -7.05
C VAL A 268 19.57 -11.30 -6.11
N GLU A 269 20.52 -10.93 -5.26
CA GLU A 269 21.02 -11.84 -4.23
C GLU A 269 19.91 -12.04 -3.19
N TYR A 270 19.12 -13.11 -3.39
CA TYR A 270 18.07 -13.50 -2.46
C TYR A 270 18.71 -14.12 -1.22
N LYS A 271 18.43 -13.53 -0.06
CA LYS A 271 18.96 -13.99 1.23
C LYS A 271 18.19 -15.20 1.75
N HIS A 272 16.90 -15.28 1.45
CA HIS A 272 15.99 -16.34 1.92
C HIS A 272 14.99 -16.75 0.84
N SER A 273 14.29 -17.87 1.06
CA SER A 273 13.25 -18.36 0.17
C SER A 273 11.96 -18.77 0.90
N ILE A 274 10.84 -18.70 0.18
CA ILE A 274 9.56 -19.29 0.59
C ILE A 274 9.23 -20.40 -0.40
N ASN A 275 9.20 -21.64 0.08
CA ASN A 275 8.85 -22.81 -0.72
C ASN A 275 7.37 -23.12 -0.50
N VAL A 276 6.56 -22.92 -1.53
CA VAL A 276 5.13 -23.19 -1.50
C VAL A 276 4.88 -24.61 -2.01
N THR A 277 4.31 -25.47 -1.18
CA THR A 277 3.85 -26.79 -1.57
C THR A 277 2.35 -26.80 -1.82
N SER A 278 1.95 -27.48 -2.89
CA SER A 278 0.54 -27.66 -3.26
C SER A 278 -0.25 -28.31 -2.11
N TYR A 279 -1.52 -27.93 -1.96
CA TYR A 279 -2.39 -28.52 -0.94
C TYR A 279 -2.58 -30.01 -1.19
N ASP A 280 -2.61 -30.81 -0.13
CA ASP A 280 -3.03 -32.20 -0.21
C ASP A 280 -4.54 -32.30 0.05
N ASN A 281 -5.19 -33.33 -0.48
CA ASN A 281 -6.63 -33.51 -0.27
C ASN A 281 -7.00 -33.86 1.19
N SER A 282 -6.00 -33.99 2.08
CA SER A 282 -6.14 -34.48 3.45
C SER A 282 -6.71 -33.44 4.41
N PHE A 283 -6.49 -32.15 4.14
CA PHE A 283 -6.88 -31.06 5.03
C PHE A 283 -7.46 -29.87 4.26
N LYS A 284 -8.59 -29.35 4.73
CA LYS A 284 -9.25 -28.16 4.19
C LYS A 284 -10.10 -27.44 5.23
N ILE A 285 -10.53 -26.23 4.88
CA ILE A 285 -11.53 -25.48 5.64
C ILE A 285 -12.86 -25.52 4.88
N VAL A 286 -13.92 -26.00 5.54
CA VAL A 286 -15.28 -25.97 5.00
C VAL A 286 -15.98 -24.72 5.53
N ILE A 287 -16.45 -23.86 4.64
CA ILE A 287 -17.15 -22.61 4.96
C ILE A 287 -18.65 -22.87 4.93
N ASN A 288 -19.32 -22.55 6.04
CA ASN A 288 -20.77 -22.56 6.14
C ASN A 288 -21.35 -21.22 5.68
N ASP A 289 -22.43 -21.23 4.91
CA ASP A 289 -23.08 -20.01 4.41
C ASP A 289 -23.55 -19.06 5.53
N SER A 290 -23.69 -19.57 6.76
CA SER A 290 -24.01 -18.77 7.95
C SER A 290 -23.04 -17.60 8.20
N VAL A 291 -21.77 -17.69 7.74
CA VAL A 291 -20.78 -16.62 7.95
C VAL A 291 -20.92 -15.45 6.96
N ALA A 292 -21.65 -15.62 5.86
CA ALA A 292 -21.66 -14.70 4.71
C ALA A 292 -22.06 -13.25 5.05
N ASN A 293 -22.90 -13.05 6.05
CA ASN A 293 -23.36 -11.72 6.46
C ASN A 293 -22.71 -11.22 7.76
N ILE A 294 -21.73 -11.95 8.29
CA ILE A 294 -21.12 -11.67 9.59
C ILE A 294 -19.63 -11.40 9.43
N ARG A 295 -18.91 -12.32 8.78
CA ARG A 295 -17.47 -12.26 8.48
C ARG A 295 -17.17 -13.34 7.44
N ASP A 296 -17.35 -12.99 6.17
CA ASP A 296 -17.46 -13.91 5.03
C ASP A 296 -16.12 -14.38 4.45
N HIS A 297 -15.03 -13.69 4.77
CA HIS A 297 -13.73 -13.96 4.16
C HIS A 297 -12.78 -14.65 5.12
N ILE A 298 -12.18 -15.74 4.65
CA ILE A 298 -11.12 -16.47 5.33
C ILE A 298 -10.06 -16.91 4.30
N ALA A 299 -8.79 -16.76 4.65
CA ALA A 299 -7.67 -17.38 3.95
C ALA A 299 -6.75 -18.02 4.99
N ALA A 300 -6.04 -19.07 4.61
CA ALA A 300 -5.15 -19.76 5.52
C ALA A 300 -3.98 -20.42 4.79
N CYS A 301 -2.93 -20.76 5.53
CA CYS A 301 -1.82 -21.60 5.10
C CYS A 301 -1.22 -22.34 6.31
N ILE A 302 -0.41 -23.36 6.05
CA ILE A 302 0.36 -24.05 7.10
C ILE A 302 1.84 -23.75 6.89
N VAL A 303 2.50 -23.22 7.92
CA VAL A 303 3.95 -23.01 7.94
C VAL A 303 4.59 -24.24 8.59
N ASN A 304 5.37 -24.98 7.81
CA ASN A 304 6.04 -26.20 8.24
C ASN A 304 7.47 -25.90 8.71
N GLY A 305 8.00 -26.78 9.58
CA GLY A 305 9.41 -26.75 9.98
C GLY A 305 9.82 -25.51 10.78
N VAL A 306 8.89 -24.89 11.50
CA VAL A 306 9.22 -23.74 12.37
C VAL A 306 10.03 -24.24 13.57
N ASN A 307 11.05 -23.47 13.97
CA ASN A 307 11.86 -23.77 15.14
C ASN A 307 12.11 -22.44 15.84
N PHE A 308 11.52 -22.27 17.02
CA PHE A 308 11.61 -21.04 17.78
C PHE A 308 12.66 -21.17 18.89
N SER A 309 13.53 -20.15 19.00
CA SER A 309 14.18 -19.85 20.26
C SER A 309 13.23 -19.01 21.12
N GLU A 310 13.52 -18.86 22.42
CA GLU A 310 12.73 -17.97 23.28
C GLU A 310 12.65 -16.54 22.72
N ASP A 311 13.75 -16.05 22.13
CA ASP A 311 13.83 -14.72 21.53
C ASP A 311 13.01 -14.61 20.23
N THR A 312 13.15 -15.56 19.30
CA THR A 312 12.39 -15.51 18.05
C THR A 312 10.91 -15.76 18.27
N PHE A 313 10.53 -16.59 19.26
CA PHE A 313 9.14 -16.75 19.67
C PHE A 313 8.57 -15.43 20.20
N LYS A 314 9.28 -14.75 21.09
CA LYS A 314 8.86 -13.44 21.62
C LYS A 314 8.70 -12.41 20.51
N LYS A 315 9.65 -12.35 19.57
CA LYS A 315 9.59 -11.48 18.37
C LYS A 315 8.39 -11.84 17.49
N PHE A 316 8.09 -13.12 17.31
CA PHE A 316 6.93 -13.57 16.54
C PHE A 316 5.61 -13.13 17.18
N ILE A 317 5.46 -13.26 18.51
CA ILE A 317 4.28 -12.73 19.22
C ILE A 317 4.18 -11.21 19.09
N GLN A 318 5.31 -10.49 19.19
CA GLN A 318 5.36 -9.04 18.99
C GLN A 318 4.98 -8.64 17.56
N LEU A 319 5.41 -9.41 16.55
CA LEU A 319 5.03 -9.20 15.16
C LEU A 319 3.52 -9.31 14.97
N GLN A 320 2.89 -10.36 15.53
CA GLN A 320 1.43 -10.51 15.45
C GLN A 320 0.71 -9.29 16.04
N ASN A 321 1.14 -8.80 17.20
CA ASN A 321 0.57 -7.59 17.81
C ASN A 321 0.79 -6.34 16.93
N LYS A 322 2.00 -6.16 16.40
CA LYS A 322 2.34 -5.05 15.49
C LYS A 322 1.47 -5.06 14.24
N LEU A 323 1.28 -6.23 13.61
CA LEU A 323 0.44 -6.37 12.42
C LEU A 323 -1.04 -6.17 12.75
N HIS A 324 -1.50 -6.62 13.92
CA HIS A 324 -2.84 -6.36 14.41
C HIS A 324 -3.12 -4.85 14.52
N ASP A 325 -2.15 -4.07 14.99
CA ASP A 325 -2.28 -2.62 15.14
C ASP A 325 -2.14 -1.85 13.81
N THR A 326 -1.29 -2.32 12.90
CA THR A 326 -0.95 -1.65 11.64
C THR A 326 -1.78 -2.17 10.46
N VAL A 327 -1.34 -3.27 9.84
CA VAL A 327 -1.92 -3.81 8.59
C VAL A 327 -3.37 -4.28 8.79
N CYS A 328 -3.71 -4.77 9.99
CA CYS A 328 -5.06 -5.19 10.35
C CYS A 328 -5.94 -4.06 10.90
N GLU A 329 -5.41 -2.83 10.98
CA GLU A 329 -6.12 -1.63 11.47
C GLU A 329 -6.83 -1.84 12.82
N LYS A 330 -6.09 -2.38 13.80
CA LYS A 330 -6.58 -2.74 15.14
C LYS A 330 -7.71 -3.77 15.07
N ARG A 331 -7.47 -4.80 14.25
CA ARG A 331 -8.39 -5.94 13.94
C ARG A 331 -9.67 -5.59 13.19
N ASN A 332 -9.83 -4.33 12.73
CA ASN A 332 -11.00 -3.93 11.96
C ASN A 332 -10.90 -4.38 10.49
N PHE A 333 -9.69 -4.31 9.92
CA PHE A 333 -9.47 -4.68 8.53
C PHE A 333 -9.45 -6.20 8.34
N ALA A 334 -8.71 -6.90 9.19
CA ALA A 334 -8.64 -8.36 9.25
C ALA A 334 -8.18 -8.81 10.64
N THR A 335 -8.27 -10.11 10.94
CA THR A 335 -7.79 -10.68 12.19
C THR A 335 -6.90 -11.86 11.89
N ILE A 336 -5.65 -11.83 12.37
CA ILE A 336 -4.73 -12.95 12.32
C ILE A 336 -5.00 -13.86 13.50
N ALA A 337 -4.97 -15.15 13.25
CA ALA A 337 -4.99 -16.17 14.27
C ALA A 337 -3.97 -17.26 13.90
N THR A 338 -3.11 -17.60 14.86
CA THR A 338 -2.08 -18.63 14.69
C THR A 338 -2.31 -19.76 15.67
N HIS A 339 -2.19 -20.98 15.18
CA HIS A 339 -2.53 -22.21 15.87
C HIS A 339 -1.38 -23.21 15.77
N ASP A 340 -1.09 -23.92 16.84
CA ASP A 340 -0.21 -25.09 16.78
C ASP A 340 -0.97 -26.22 16.08
N PHE A 341 -0.56 -26.51 14.85
CA PHE A 341 -1.25 -27.48 14.01
C PHE A 341 -1.14 -28.90 14.56
N ASN A 342 -0.06 -29.22 15.30
CA ASN A 342 0.12 -30.55 15.87
C ASN A 342 -0.83 -30.82 17.06
N LYS A 343 -1.41 -29.76 17.65
CA LYS A 343 -2.40 -29.88 18.73
C LYS A 343 -3.83 -30.05 18.21
N LEU A 344 -4.06 -29.87 16.90
CA LEU A 344 -5.38 -30.04 16.31
C LEU A 344 -5.67 -31.53 16.05
N PRO A 345 -6.90 -32.00 16.35
CA PRO A 345 -7.29 -33.36 15.99
C PRO A 345 -7.35 -33.50 14.45
N PRO A 346 -7.17 -34.74 13.93
CA PRO A 346 -7.28 -34.98 12.51
C PRO A 346 -8.70 -34.62 12.01
N GLY A 347 -8.77 -34.02 10.83
CA GLY A 347 -10.04 -33.64 10.20
C GLY A 347 -10.00 -32.25 9.59
N ASN A 348 -11.05 -31.94 8.83
CA ASN A 348 -11.24 -30.61 8.27
C ASN A 348 -11.68 -29.62 9.34
N LEU A 349 -11.35 -28.35 9.14
CA LEU A 349 -11.86 -27.28 9.98
C LEU A 349 -13.17 -26.76 9.39
N VAL A 350 -14.08 -26.29 10.25
CA VAL A 350 -15.38 -25.76 9.81
C VAL A 350 -15.49 -24.30 10.24
N TYR A 351 -15.52 -23.40 9.26
CA TYR A 351 -15.74 -21.97 9.50
C TYR A 351 -17.24 -21.68 9.44
N THR A 352 -17.83 -21.38 10.60
CA THR A 352 -19.28 -21.28 10.79
C THR A 352 -19.62 -20.18 11.78
N THR A 353 -20.89 -20.05 12.12
CA THR A 353 -21.35 -19.24 13.23
C THR A 353 -22.00 -20.09 14.32
N SER A 354 -22.06 -19.56 15.53
CA SER A 354 -22.79 -20.13 16.66
C SER A 354 -23.44 -19.03 17.49
N PRO A 355 -24.63 -19.27 18.10
CA PRO A 355 -25.23 -18.34 19.04
C PRO A 355 -24.28 -17.98 20.19
N PRO A 356 -24.29 -16.75 20.71
CA PRO A 356 -23.38 -16.32 21.78
C PRO A 356 -23.33 -17.23 23.00
N ASN A 357 -24.45 -17.83 23.40
CA ASN A 357 -24.53 -18.73 24.57
C ASN A 357 -24.10 -20.17 24.27
N GLU A 358 -24.09 -20.58 23.00
CA GLU A 358 -23.74 -21.94 22.56
C GLU A 358 -22.27 -22.04 22.14
N LEU A 359 -21.66 -20.93 21.70
CA LEU A 359 -20.24 -20.85 21.39
C LEU A 359 -19.46 -21.01 22.69
N VAL A 360 -18.83 -22.16 22.92
CA VAL A 360 -17.97 -22.39 24.08
C VAL A 360 -16.51 -22.47 23.64
N ILE A 361 -15.66 -21.68 24.28
CA ILE A 361 -14.23 -21.61 24.00
C ILE A 361 -13.43 -21.57 25.30
N LYS A 362 -12.22 -22.16 25.29
CA LYS A 362 -11.21 -21.94 26.34
C LYS A 362 -10.30 -20.79 25.88
N PRO A 363 -10.51 -19.53 26.29
CA PRO A 363 -9.78 -18.40 25.73
C PRO A 363 -8.29 -18.49 26.09
N LEU A 364 -7.44 -18.03 25.17
CA LEU A 364 -6.00 -18.01 25.37
C LEU A 364 -5.61 -17.35 26.71
N ASN A 365 -4.73 -18.02 27.47
CA ASN A 365 -4.25 -17.54 28.77
C ASN A 365 -5.34 -17.29 29.83
N LYS A 366 -6.54 -17.87 29.68
CA LYS A 366 -7.59 -17.84 30.69
C LYS A 366 -7.91 -19.25 31.17
N ASN A 367 -8.30 -19.34 32.44
CA ASN A 367 -8.70 -20.61 33.04
C ASN A 367 -10.20 -20.85 32.80
N GLY A 368 -10.52 -22.08 32.42
CA GLY A 368 -11.90 -22.54 32.26
C GLY A 368 -12.49 -22.26 30.88
N MET A 369 -13.51 -23.06 30.56
CA MET A 369 -14.38 -22.85 29.41
C MET A 369 -15.32 -21.68 29.70
N VAL A 370 -15.56 -20.82 28.71
CA VAL A 370 -16.54 -19.72 28.80
C VAL A 370 -17.38 -19.69 27.54
N THR A 371 -18.60 -19.19 27.66
CA THR A 371 -19.44 -18.93 26.49
C THR A 371 -18.98 -17.66 25.75
N GLY A 372 -19.33 -17.54 24.47
CA GLY A 372 -19.04 -16.37 23.67
C GLY A 372 -19.69 -15.11 24.23
N ALA A 373 -20.89 -15.23 24.79
CA ALA A 373 -21.62 -14.16 25.48
C ALA A 373 -20.87 -13.68 26.73
N GLU A 374 -20.43 -14.60 27.59
CA GLU A 374 -19.66 -14.26 28.80
C GLU A 374 -18.33 -13.60 28.46
N LEU A 375 -17.60 -14.15 27.48
CA LEU A 375 -16.32 -13.61 27.05
C LEU A 375 -16.47 -12.21 26.47
N PHE A 376 -17.45 -12.02 25.58
CA PHE A 376 -17.75 -10.71 24.99
C PHE A 376 -18.14 -9.71 26.06
N GLY A 377 -19.04 -10.06 26.98
CA GLY A 377 -19.47 -9.18 28.07
C GLY A 377 -18.33 -8.74 28.99
N LYS A 378 -17.39 -9.64 29.31
CA LYS A 378 -16.18 -9.32 30.09
C LYS A 378 -15.31 -8.28 29.37
N LEU A 379 -15.02 -8.50 28.08
CA LEU A 379 -14.20 -7.59 27.27
C LEU A 379 -14.88 -6.24 27.03
N GLN A 380 -16.20 -6.24 26.85
CA GLN A 380 -16.99 -5.02 26.72
C GLN A 380 -16.98 -4.20 28.02
N THR A 381 -17.03 -4.88 29.18
CA THR A 381 -16.91 -4.24 30.49
C THR A 381 -15.52 -3.61 30.69
N GLU A 382 -14.46 -4.34 30.35
CA GLU A 382 -13.08 -3.85 30.37
C GLU A 382 -12.90 -2.61 29.48
N ALA A 383 -13.38 -2.69 28.22
CA ALA A 383 -13.33 -1.58 27.28
C ALA A 383 -14.13 -0.36 27.77
N ASN A 384 -15.29 -0.58 28.41
CA ASN A 384 -16.10 0.46 29.01
C ASN A 384 -15.43 1.13 30.21
N ASN A 385 -14.78 0.34 31.08
CA ASN A 385 -14.05 0.87 32.24
C ASN A 385 -12.88 1.73 31.78
N LEU A 386 -12.08 1.25 30.83
CA LEU A 386 -10.96 2.02 30.26
C LEU A 386 -11.45 3.30 29.54
N ARG A 387 -12.60 3.22 28.84
CA ARG A 387 -13.25 4.38 28.21
C ARG A 387 -13.65 5.43 29.24
N LYS A 388 -14.27 5.02 30.35
CA LYS A 388 -14.68 5.89 31.47
C LYS A 388 -13.46 6.51 32.16
N GLU A 389 -12.46 5.71 32.49
CA GLU A 389 -11.21 6.15 33.13
C GLU A 389 -10.51 7.23 32.28
N LYS A 390 -10.41 7.01 30.96
CA LYS A 390 -9.80 7.97 30.02
C LYS A 390 -10.74 9.10 29.58
N LYS A 391 -11.95 9.20 30.14
CA LYS A 391 -12.98 10.20 29.80
C LYS A 391 -13.25 10.30 28.29
N ARG A 392 -13.32 9.16 27.59
CA ARG A 392 -13.57 9.10 26.14
C ARG A 392 -15.03 8.77 25.84
N ASN A 393 -15.55 9.28 24.72
CA ASN A 393 -16.92 8.96 24.29
C ASN A 393 -17.03 7.59 23.60
N VAL A 394 -15.96 7.13 22.95
CA VAL A 394 -15.89 5.85 22.22
C VAL A 394 -14.81 4.94 22.78
N TYR A 395 -14.87 3.64 22.47
CA TYR A 395 -13.78 2.71 22.79
C TYR A 395 -12.45 3.22 22.25
N SER A 396 -11.37 2.96 22.99
CA SER A 396 -10.02 3.17 22.48
C SER A 396 -9.83 2.37 21.20
N GLY A 397 -8.96 2.85 20.30
CA GLY A 397 -8.74 2.19 19.00
C GLY A 397 -8.50 0.69 19.11
N ILE A 398 -7.81 0.25 20.16
CA ILE A 398 -7.51 -1.17 20.45
C ILE A 398 -8.73 -2.03 20.75
N HIS A 399 -9.86 -1.47 21.21
CA HIS A 399 -11.09 -2.20 21.52
C HIS A 399 -12.19 -2.00 20.47
N LYS A 400 -11.94 -1.21 19.42
CA LYS A 400 -12.95 -0.95 18.38
C LYS A 400 -13.44 -2.20 17.67
N TYR A 401 -12.63 -3.26 17.61
CA TYR A 401 -13.03 -4.53 17.02
C TYR A 401 -14.24 -5.18 17.74
N LEU A 402 -14.53 -4.81 18.99
CA LEU A 402 -15.72 -5.29 19.69
C LEU A 402 -17.02 -4.84 19.00
N TYR A 403 -17.02 -3.67 18.34
CA TYR A 403 -18.14 -3.18 17.56
C TYR A 403 -18.50 -4.10 16.38
N LEU A 404 -17.56 -4.94 15.90
CA LEU A 404 -17.79 -5.84 14.77
C LEU A 404 -18.76 -6.99 15.07
N ILE A 405 -18.95 -7.29 16.36
CA ILE A 405 -19.79 -8.39 16.83
C ILE A 405 -20.85 -7.95 17.84
N GLU A 406 -20.78 -6.71 18.33
CA GLU A 406 -21.77 -6.13 19.23
C GLU A 406 -23.18 -6.20 18.62
N GLY A 407 -24.13 -6.76 19.37
CA GLY A 407 -25.53 -6.90 18.96
C GLY A 407 -25.81 -7.99 17.92
N LYS A 408 -24.81 -8.78 17.50
CA LYS A 408 -25.04 -9.90 16.57
C LYS A 408 -25.65 -11.10 17.28
N VAL A 409 -26.66 -11.70 16.66
CA VAL A 409 -27.34 -12.93 17.14
C VAL A 409 -26.51 -14.19 16.94
N GLN A 410 -25.46 -14.12 16.12
CA GLN A 410 -24.60 -15.22 15.71
C GLN A 410 -23.15 -14.72 15.68
N TYR A 411 -22.23 -15.50 16.22
CA TYR A 411 -20.82 -15.19 16.31
C TYR A 411 -20.00 -16.11 15.42
N PRO A 412 -19.03 -15.59 14.64
CA PRO A 412 -18.22 -16.43 13.77
C PRO A 412 -17.21 -17.22 14.61
N CYS A 413 -17.01 -18.47 14.26
CA CYS A 413 -16.08 -19.37 14.93
C CYS A 413 -15.46 -20.35 13.94
N LEU A 414 -14.26 -20.81 14.26
CA LEU A 414 -13.63 -21.94 13.57
C LEU A 414 -13.64 -23.15 14.49
N LEU A 415 -14.20 -24.25 13.98
CA LEU A 415 -14.29 -25.53 14.68
C LEU A 415 -13.22 -26.50 14.16
N ASN A 416 -12.68 -27.31 15.06
CA ASN A 416 -11.80 -28.43 14.69
C ASN A 416 -12.61 -29.69 14.33
N GLY A 417 -11.92 -30.79 13.98
CA GLY A 417 -12.54 -32.08 13.64
C GLY A 417 -13.40 -32.70 14.75
N ASN A 418 -13.24 -32.25 16.01
CA ASN A 418 -14.04 -32.67 17.16
C ASN A 418 -15.19 -31.68 17.47
N ASN A 419 -15.45 -30.70 16.61
CA ASN A 419 -16.40 -29.61 16.82
C ASN A 419 -16.09 -28.67 17.99
N GLU A 420 -14.84 -28.59 18.43
CA GLU A 420 -14.41 -27.63 19.45
C GLU A 420 -14.01 -26.31 18.81
N VAL A 421 -14.38 -25.19 19.44
CA VAL A 421 -14.00 -23.85 18.96
C VAL A 421 -12.51 -23.60 19.20
N ILE A 422 -11.75 -23.47 18.11
CA ILE A 422 -10.32 -23.16 18.15
C ILE A 422 -10.02 -21.69 17.90
N SER A 423 -10.93 -20.97 17.24
CA SER A 423 -10.82 -19.54 16.95
C SER A 423 -12.18 -18.87 17.08
N PHE A 424 -12.21 -17.71 17.72
CA PHE A 424 -13.38 -16.84 17.80
C PHE A 424 -13.01 -15.43 17.29
N PRO A 425 -12.99 -15.21 15.96
CA PRO A 425 -12.68 -13.91 15.39
C PRO A 425 -13.78 -12.87 15.67
N PRO A 426 -13.43 -11.57 15.83
CA PRO A 426 -12.08 -11.01 15.90
C PRO A 426 -11.45 -11.04 17.31
N LEU A 427 -12.06 -11.73 18.27
CA LEU A 427 -11.74 -11.65 19.70
C LEU A 427 -10.47 -12.39 20.09
N THR A 428 -10.44 -13.72 19.95
CA THR A 428 -9.36 -14.55 20.52
C THR A 428 -9.30 -15.95 19.92
N ASN A 429 -8.14 -16.57 20.07
CA ASN A 429 -7.94 -17.99 19.85
C ASN A 429 -8.22 -18.80 21.12
N SER A 430 -8.39 -20.10 20.92
CA SER A 430 -8.51 -21.09 21.97
C SER A 430 -7.14 -21.58 22.44
N ASP A 431 -7.02 -21.77 23.74
CA ASP A 431 -5.84 -22.32 24.41
C ASP A 431 -5.53 -23.77 23.97
N ILE A 432 -6.53 -24.49 23.43
CA ILE A 432 -6.41 -25.84 22.85
C ILE A 432 -5.34 -25.87 21.74
N SER A 433 -5.26 -24.79 20.96
CA SER A 433 -4.38 -24.68 19.80
C SER A 433 -3.24 -23.68 20.04
N LYS A 434 -2.93 -23.36 21.30
CA LYS A 434 -1.94 -22.36 21.66
C LYS A 434 -0.56 -22.75 21.14
N ILE A 435 0.08 -21.81 20.43
CA ILE A 435 1.48 -21.91 20.03
C ILE A 435 2.41 -21.73 21.23
N ASP A 436 3.53 -22.44 21.20
CA ASP A 436 4.64 -22.29 22.14
C ASP A 436 5.98 -22.48 21.42
N VAL A 437 7.08 -22.43 22.17
CA VAL A 437 8.44 -22.56 21.62
C VAL A 437 8.69 -23.92 20.94
N ASN A 438 7.92 -24.96 21.28
CA ASN A 438 8.04 -26.30 20.70
C ASN A 438 7.16 -26.49 19.46
N THR A 439 6.36 -25.50 19.08
CA THR A 439 5.50 -25.58 17.90
C THR A 439 6.35 -25.68 16.62
N THR A 440 6.19 -26.78 15.88
CA THR A 440 6.91 -27.04 14.62
C THR A 440 6.08 -26.78 13.37
N LYS A 441 4.75 -26.83 13.48
CA LYS A 441 3.81 -26.56 12.40
C LYS A 441 2.79 -25.53 12.86
N ILE A 442 2.71 -24.41 12.16
CA ILE A 442 1.79 -23.32 12.50
C ILE A 442 0.71 -23.26 11.44
N PHE A 443 -0.54 -23.48 11.84
CA PHE A 443 -1.68 -23.14 11.01
C PHE A 443 -2.01 -21.66 11.22
N VAL A 444 -1.96 -20.90 10.13
CA VAL A 444 -2.26 -19.47 10.14
C VAL A 444 -3.55 -19.24 9.39
N GLU A 445 -4.51 -18.59 10.03
CA GLU A 445 -5.72 -18.12 9.39
C GLU A 445 -5.81 -16.59 9.49
N VAL A 446 -6.40 -15.98 8.46
CA VAL A 446 -6.82 -14.59 8.50
C VAL A 446 -8.26 -14.49 8.06
N THR A 447 -9.08 -13.87 8.91
CA THR A 447 -10.49 -13.60 8.63
C THR A 447 -10.74 -12.11 8.45
N SER A 448 -11.70 -11.74 7.60
CA SER A 448 -12.10 -10.35 7.36
C SER A 448 -13.61 -10.27 7.06
N SER A 449 -14.23 -9.14 7.41
CA SER A 449 -15.58 -8.78 6.99
C SER A 449 -15.58 -7.77 5.83
N ILE A 450 -14.41 -7.45 5.26
CA ILE A 450 -14.24 -6.39 4.26
C ILE A 450 -13.99 -6.96 2.86
N SER A 451 -13.00 -7.85 2.74
CA SER A 451 -12.66 -8.49 1.47
C SER A 451 -11.75 -9.71 1.64
N GLN A 452 -11.79 -10.62 0.68
CA GLN A 452 -10.81 -11.70 0.56
C GLN A 452 -9.38 -11.17 0.35
N HIS A 453 -9.24 -10.05 -0.37
CA HIS A 453 -7.95 -9.38 -0.58
C HIS A 453 -7.32 -8.94 0.75
N ALA A 454 -8.13 -8.47 1.71
CA ALA A 454 -7.65 -8.11 3.04
C ALA A 454 -6.96 -9.29 3.74
N CYS A 455 -7.56 -10.49 3.67
CA CYS A 455 -6.98 -11.69 4.25
C CYS A 455 -5.64 -12.05 3.59
N LYS A 456 -5.59 -12.04 2.26
CA LYS A 456 -4.38 -12.35 1.49
C LYS A 456 -3.24 -11.38 1.75
N LYS A 457 -3.50 -10.07 1.70
CA LYS A 457 -2.52 -9.01 1.97
C LYS A 457 -1.87 -9.15 3.35
N VAL A 458 -2.68 -9.48 4.37
CA VAL A 458 -2.21 -9.67 5.73
C VAL A 458 -1.36 -10.94 5.86
N LEU A 459 -1.77 -12.04 5.22
CA LEU A 459 -0.97 -13.27 5.18
C LEU A 459 0.36 -13.06 4.45
N ASP A 460 0.36 -12.39 3.30
CA ASP A 460 1.57 -12.08 2.53
C ASP A 460 2.56 -11.28 3.41
N THR A 461 2.05 -10.27 4.10
CA THR A 461 2.85 -9.43 4.99
C THR A 461 3.37 -10.21 6.19
N LEU A 462 2.53 -11.04 6.83
CA LEU A 462 2.95 -11.86 7.96
C LEU A 462 4.06 -12.82 7.55
N LEU A 463 3.90 -13.55 6.44
CA LEU A 463 4.88 -14.52 5.96
C LEU A 463 6.20 -13.85 5.60
N ARG A 464 6.17 -12.68 4.95
CA ARG A 464 7.36 -11.88 4.67
C ARG A 464 8.13 -11.53 5.95
N GLU A 465 7.45 -10.98 6.95
CA GLU A 465 8.09 -10.58 8.20
C GLU A 465 8.53 -11.80 9.04
N MET A 466 7.84 -12.94 8.92
CA MET A 466 8.26 -14.20 9.56
C MET A 466 9.61 -14.69 9.03
N VAL A 467 9.85 -14.62 7.71
CA VAL A 467 11.16 -14.94 7.11
C VAL A 467 12.26 -14.09 7.75
N VAL A 468 12.02 -12.78 7.90
CA VAL A 468 12.98 -11.85 8.48
C VAL A 468 13.25 -12.12 9.97
N ILE A 469 12.22 -12.45 10.74
CA ILE A 469 12.37 -12.72 12.18
C ILE A 469 13.08 -14.04 12.45
N LEU A 470 12.79 -15.06 11.63
CA LEU A 470 13.38 -16.38 11.78
C LEU A 470 14.74 -16.52 11.08
N ASP A 471 15.09 -15.56 10.21
CA ASP A 471 16.30 -15.51 9.40
C ASP A 471 16.55 -16.83 8.64
N LYS A 472 15.47 -17.43 8.13
CA LYS A 472 15.48 -18.74 7.47
C LYS A 472 14.38 -18.86 6.44
N ASP A 473 14.55 -19.84 5.57
CA ASP A 473 13.55 -20.21 4.58
C ASP A 473 12.28 -20.76 5.22
N LEU A 474 11.13 -20.51 4.59
CA LEU A 474 9.85 -20.99 5.06
C LEU A 474 9.22 -21.97 4.07
N ASP A 475 8.79 -23.12 4.59
CA ASP A 475 8.00 -24.08 3.84
C ASP A 475 6.52 -23.85 4.12
N ILE A 476 5.79 -23.41 3.10
CA ILE A 476 4.38 -23.03 3.18
C ILE A 476 3.53 -24.03 2.42
N GLN A 477 2.70 -24.78 3.14
CA GLN A 477 1.69 -25.62 2.53
C GLN A 477 0.42 -24.82 2.28
N GLN A 478 -0.09 -24.90 1.05
CA GLN A 478 -1.36 -24.29 0.67
C GLN A 478 -2.51 -24.89 1.48
N VAL A 479 -3.47 -24.04 1.85
CA VAL A 479 -4.75 -24.48 2.39
C VAL A 479 -5.86 -24.03 1.45
N ARG A 480 -6.72 -24.98 1.08
CA ARG A 480 -7.95 -24.71 0.34
C ARG A 480 -9.13 -24.51 1.27
N THR A 481 -10.02 -23.62 0.89
CA THR A 481 -11.32 -23.44 1.50
C THR A 481 -12.40 -23.81 0.49
N GLU A 482 -13.42 -24.52 0.93
CA GLU A 482 -14.55 -24.96 0.11
C GLU A 482 -15.86 -24.53 0.77
N ASP A 483 -16.93 -24.38 0.01
CA ASP A 483 -18.27 -24.32 0.60
C ASP A 483 -18.79 -25.72 0.96
N GLN A 484 -20.00 -25.75 1.52
CA GLN A 484 -20.70 -26.98 1.90
C GLN A 484 -20.97 -27.93 0.72
N ASN A 485 -20.97 -27.41 -0.52
CA ASN A 485 -21.14 -28.19 -1.74
C ASN A 485 -19.81 -28.73 -2.29
N GLY A 486 -18.70 -28.48 -1.61
CA GLY A 486 -17.35 -28.87 -2.04
C GLY A 486 -16.77 -27.99 -3.14
N GLN A 487 -17.36 -26.82 -3.43
CA GLN A 487 -16.80 -25.88 -4.40
C GLN A 487 -15.70 -25.05 -3.75
N THR A 488 -14.50 -25.08 -4.33
CA THR A 488 -13.37 -24.25 -3.89
C THR A 488 -13.71 -22.76 -3.93
N LYS A 489 -13.52 -22.08 -2.80
CA LYS A 489 -13.64 -20.61 -2.68
C LYS A 489 -12.29 -19.94 -2.76
N VAL A 490 -11.32 -20.41 -1.99
CA VAL A 490 -10.00 -19.78 -1.87
C VAL A 490 -8.95 -20.87 -1.77
N VAL A 491 -7.84 -20.70 -2.49
CA VAL A 491 -6.60 -21.44 -2.25
C VAL A 491 -5.55 -20.38 -1.94
N TYR A 492 -4.85 -20.54 -0.81
CA TYR A 492 -3.79 -19.63 -0.43
C TYR A 492 -2.57 -20.41 0.09
N PRO A 493 -1.33 -20.03 -0.28
CA PRO A 493 -0.99 -19.02 -1.29
C PRO A 493 -1.22 -19.54 -2.72
N SER A 494 -1.91 -18.78 -3.57
CA SER A 494 -2.05 -19.07 -5.00
C SER A 494 -0.91 -18.47 -5.84
N LYS A 495 -0.95 -18.65 -7.18
CA LYS A 495 0.06 -18.08 -8.09
C LYS A 495 0.17 -16.55 -8.03
N THR A 496 -0.89 -15.86 -7.62
CA THR A 496 -0.92 -14.38 -7.52
C THR A 496 -0.60 -13.86 -6.13
N ASP A 497 -0.40 -14.73 -5.16
CA ASP A 497 -0.10 -14.38 -3.77
C ASP A 497 1.42 -14.51 -3.52
N LEU A 498 1.93 -13.91 -2.44
CA LEU A 498 3.37 -13.82 -2.15
C LEU A 498 4.20 -13.13 -3.24
N ASN A 499 3.61 -12.15 -3.92
CA ASN A 499 4.32 -11.30 -4.87
C ASN A 499 4.91 -10.10 -4.11
N PHE A 500 6.17 -10.23 -3.69
CA PHE A 500 6.88 -9.16 -3.01
C PHE A 500 7.47 -8.17 -4.02
N GLU A 501 7.49 -6.89 -3.63
CA GLU A 501 8.10 -5.83 -4.43
C GLU A 501 9.61 -6.10 -4.65
N LYS A 502 10.17 -5.58 -5.75
CA LYS A 502 11.62 -5.68 -6.02
C LYS A 502 12.39 -5.03 -4.86
N GLY A 503 13.38 -5.73 -4.31
CA GLY A 503 14.15 -5.28 -3.13
C GLY A 503 13.87 -6.08 -1.84
N VAL A 504 12.84 -6.92 -1.83
CA VAL A 504 12.69 -7.96 -0.79
C VAL A 504 13.60 -9.13 -1.15
N HIS A 505 14.62 -9.40 -0.32
CA HIS A 505 15.58 -10.49 -0.48
C HIS A 505 14.97 -11.90 -0.23
N ILE A 506 13.74 -12.13 -0.71
CA ILE A 506 12.99 -13.38 -0.53
C ILE A 506 12.54 -13.89 -1.90
N LYS A 507 13.02 -15.07 -2.30
CA LYS A 507 12.57 -15.76 -3.52
C LYS A 507 11.41 -16.69 -3.20
N VAL A 508 10.38 -16.74 -4.04
CA VAL A 508 9.23 -17.66 -3.83
C VAL A 508 9.30 -18.82 -4.83
N HIS A 509 9.55 -20.03 -4.35
CA HIS A 509 9.49 -21.26 -5.11
C HIS A 509 8.11 -21.90 -4.97
N ARG A 510 7.53 -22.41 -6.05
CA ARG A 510 6.23 -23.08 -6.03
C ARG A 510 6.39 -24.48 -6.62
N HIS A 511 6.03 -25.51 -5.85
CA HIS A 511 6.22 -26.92 -6.16
C HIS A 511 4.91 -27.65 -6.46
#